data_AF-A0A2U8DVQ6-F1
#
_entry.id   AF-A0A2U8DVQ6-F1
#
_cell.length_a   1.000
_cell.length_b   1.000
_cell.length_c   1.000
_cell.angle_alpha   90.00
_cell.angle_beta   90.00
_cell.angle_gamma   90.00
#
_symmetry.space_group_name_H-M   'P 1'
#
loop_
_entity.id
_entity.type
_entity.pdbx_description
1 polymer ?
#
loop_
_entity_poly.entity_id
_entity_poly.type
_entity_poly.pdbx_seq_one_letter_code
_entity_poly.pdbx_strand_id
1 'polypeptide(L)'
;MIQNSTEYKSYIERIQEIVYKGQEVKHLEHSFYQVGSEHVAISITAPESNKYFFGINSEYLDKADYSILVCGNDLCAFKIPSNVVKQWNLKVDQNTGRYLTEIELDKNEDWLLSIKKGEDGSAVKINEYFINLKRDDEIISEVMVTRKILGLDKD
;
A
#
# COMPACT_ATOMS: atom_id res chain seq x y z
N MET A 1 19.46 -2.49 -0.81
CA MET A 1 19.07 -1.34 0.03
C MET A 1 18.56 -1.88 1.34
N ILE A 2 19.25 -1.60 2.45
CA ILE A 2 18.79 -1.92 3.79
C ILE A 2 17.73 -0.86 4.10
N GLN A 3 16.46 -1.15 3.83
CA GLN A 3 15.36 -0.32 4.33
C GLN A 3 15.46 -0.27 5.85
N ASN A 4 15.44 0.93 6.43
CA ASN A 4 15.52 1.15 7.87
C ASN A 4 14.51 0.25 8.61
N SER A 5 15.02 -0.73 9.36
CA SER A 5 14.21 -1.74 10.03
C SER A 5 13.15 -1.16 10.97
N THR A 6 13.40 0.04 11.51
CA THR A 6 12.47 0.77 12.39
C THR A 6 11.22 1.27 11.66
N GLU A 7 11.38 1.88 10.48
CA GLU A 7 10.25 2.40 9.70
C GLU A 7 9.38 1.25 9.17
N TYR A 8 10.03 0.21 8.64
CA TYR A 8 9.32 -0.98 8.18
C TYR A 8 8.47 -1.59 9.30
N LYS A 9 9.03 -1.73 10.50
CA LYS A 9 8.32 -2.25 11.67
C LYS A 9 7.10 -1.37 12.04
N SER A 10 7.25 -0.05 12.01
CA SER A 10 6.16 0.90 12.27
C SER A 10 4.97 0.71 11.32
N TYR A 11 5.22 0.47 10.02
CA TYR A 11 4.14 0.20 9.07
C TYR A 11 3.44 -1.14 9.35
N ILE A 12 4.18 -2.19 9.72
CA ILE A 12 3.57 -3.47 10.10
C ILE A 12 2.70 -3.32 11.35
N GLU A 13 3.16 -2.55 12.35
CA GLU A 13 2.37 -2.24 13.55
C GLU A 13 1.08 -1.50 13.19
N ARG A 14 1.13 -0.52 12.26
CA ARG A 14 -0.07 0.18 11.76
C ARG A 14 -1.01 -0.74 11.01
N ILE A 15 -0.50 -1.67 10.18
CA ILE A 15 -1.33 -2.67 9.49
C ILE A 15 -2.04 -3.56 10.52
N GLN A 16 -1.32 -4.05 11.53
CA GLN A 16 -1.90 -4.82 12.62
C GLN A 16 -3.01 -4.05 13.32
N GLU A 17 -2.73 -2.81 13.73
CA GLU A 17 -3.67 -1.96 14.46
C GLU A 17 -4.91 -1.61 13.63
N ILE A 18 -4.72 -1.13 12.40
CA ILE A 18 -5.77 -0.47 11.61
C ILE A 18 -6.43 -1.44 10.62
N VAL A 19 -5.63 -2.12 9.79
CA VAL A 19 -6.15 -3.03 8.75
C VAL A 19 -6.78 -4.27 9.39
N TYR A 20 -6.12 -4.81 10.42
CA TYR A 20 -6.51 -6.04 11.09
C TYR A 20 -7.09 -5.86 12.50
N LYS A 21 -7.35 -4.61 12.91
CA LYS A 21 -8.06 -4.28 14.16
C LYS A 21 -7.41 -4.93 15.40
N GLY A 22 -6.08 -4.94 15.42
CA GLY A 22 -5.27 -5.48 16.52
C GLY A 22 -4.94 -6.97 16.45
N GLN A 23 -5.39 -7.71 15.42
CA GLN A 23 -4.98 -9.11 15.24
C GLN A 23 -3.49 -9.19 14.89
N GLU A 24 -2.78 -10.12 15.51
CA GLU A 24 -1.33 -10.30 15.33
C GLU A 24 -0.96 -10.54 13.86
N VAL A 25 -0.03 -9.74 13.34
CA VAL A 25 0.56 -9.91 12.01
C VAL A 25 1.87 -10.67 12.14
N LYS A 26 1.83 -11.98 11.98
CA LYS A 26 2.99 -12.86 12.15
C LYS A 26 3.82 -12.92 10.88
N HIS A 27 5.09 -12.54 10.98
CA HIS A 27 6.05 -12.70 9.87
C HIS A 27 6.35 -14.18 9.63
N LEU A 28 6.26 -14.62 8.38
CA LEU A 28 6.63 -15.98 7.97
C LEU A 28 7.98 -15.96 7.26
N GLU A 29 8.07 -15.21 6.16
CA GLU A 29 9.29 -15.08 5.37
C GLU A 29 9.22 -13.81 4.52
N HIS A 30 10.34 -13.13 4.30
CA HIS A 30 10.44 -11.97 3.40
C HIS A 30 9.26 -10.98 3.54
N SER A 31 8.37 -10.90 2.53
CA SER A 31 7.18 -10.04 2.50
C SER A 31 5.87 -10.82 2.72
N PHE A 32 5.92 -12.02 3.27
CA PHE A 32 4.80 -12.93 3.47
C PHE A 32 4.52 -13.11 4.97
N TYR A 33 3.24 -12.97 5.33
CA TYR A 33 2.76 -12.90 6.70
C TYR A 33 1.48 -13.73 6.86
N GLN A 34 1.15 -14.04 8.11
CA GLN A 34 -0.09 -14.68 8.50
C GLN A 34 -0.86 -13.79 9.48
N VAL A 35 -2.17 -13.67 9.29
CA VAL A 35 -3.10 -13.01 10.22
C VAL A 35 -4.32 -13.90 10.43
N GLY A 36 -4.42 -14.53 11.60
CA GLY A 36 -5.42 -15.58 11.83
C GLY A 36 -5.28 -16.71 10.81
N SER A 37 -6.31 -16.91 9.99
CA SER A 37 -6.30 -17.89 8.88
C SER A 37 -5.89 -17.31 7.52
N GLU A 38 -5.72 -15.99 7.41
CA GLU A 38 -5.35 -15.32 6.16
C GLU A 38 -3.83 -15.32 5.97
N HIS A 39 -3.40 -15.60 4.74
CA HIS A 39 -2.03 -15.38 4.28
C HIS A 39 -1.96 -14.08 3.49
N VAL A 40 -1.00 -13.22 3.81
CA VAL A 40 -0.90 -11.91 3.16
C VAL A 40 0.51 -11.58 2.69
N ALA A 41 0.59 -11.04 1.48
CA ALA A 41 1.81 -10.47 0.93
C ALA A 41 1.80 -8.96 1.19
N ILE A 42 2.77 -8.45 1.97
CA ILE A 42 2.86 -7.03 2.32
C ILE A 42 4.09 -6.41 1.65
N SER A 43 3.86 -5.52 0.70
CA SER A 43 4.92 -4.76 0.02
C SER A 43 4.89 -3.31 0.47
N ILE A 44 6.03 -2.81 0.95
CA ILE A 44 6.15 -1.46 1.50
C ILE A 44 7.18 -0.69 0.69
N THR A 45 6.79 0.50 0.22
CA THR A 45 7.68 1.37 -0.53
C THR A 45 7.63 2.78 0.05
N ALA A 46 8.81 3.37 0.22
CA ALA A 46 8.94 4.80 0.48
C ALA A 46 9.12 5.47 -0.89
N PRO A 47 8.36 6.53 -1.20
CA PRO A 47 8.41 7.11 -2.53
C PRO A 47 9.61 8.04 -2.67
N GLU A 48 10.13 8.14 -3.89
CA GLU A 48 11.05 9.21 -4.31
C GLU A 48 10.28 10.39 -4.96
N SER A 49 8.93 10.28 -5.12
CA SER A 49 8.05 11.27 -5.79
C SER A 49 6.56 11.06 -5.45
N ASN A 50 5.60 11.56 -6.25
CA ASN A 50 4.16 11.26 -6.14
C ASN A 50 3.75 9.87 -6.66
N LYS A 51 4.73 9.02 -6.96
CA LYS A 51 4.57 7.66 -7.50
C LYS A 51 5.22 6.65 -6.57
N TYR A 52 4.53 5.53 -6.36
CA TYR A 52 4.94 4.44 -5.48
C TYR A 52 5.25 3.19 -6.29
N PHE A 53 6.50 2.75 -6.26
CA PHE A 53 6.96 1.57 -7.00
C PHE A 53 6.96 0.32 -6.12
N PHE A 54 6.28 -0.72 -6.60
CA PHE A 54 6.20 -2.00 -5.91
C PHE A 54 6.76 -3.13 -6.77
N GLY A 55 7.53 -4.01 -6.12
CA GLY A 55 7.89 -5.32 -6.65
C GLY A 55 7.11 -6.39 -5.89
N ILE A 56 6.07 -6.95 -6.50
CA ILE A 56 5.26 -8.02 -5.92
C ILE A 56 5.92 -9.36 -6.28
N ASN A 57 6.23 -10.18 -5.28
CA ASN A 57 6.75 -11.52 -5.52
C ASN A 57 5.62 -12.43 -6.02
N SER A 58 5.78 -13.00 -7.22
CA SER A 58 4.80 -13.89 -7.85
C SER A 58 4.50 -15.14 -7.00
N GLU A 59 5.53 -15.70 -6.36
CA GLU A 59 5.37 -16.87 -5.48
C GLU A 59 4.47 -16.57 -4.28
N TYR A 60 4.59 -15.37 -3.69
CA TYR A 60 3.76 -14.98 -2.55
C TYR A 60 2.37 -14.55 -3.00
N LEU A 61 2.25 -13.91 -4.16
CA LEU A 61 0.95 -13.61 -4.75
C LEU A 61 0.13 -14.89 -4.97
N ASP A 62 0.79 -15.99 -5.34
CA ASP A 62 0.11 -17.27 -5.56
C ASP A 62 -0.43 -17.91 -4.29
N LYS A 63 0.27 -17.73 -3.16
CA LYS A 63 -0.06 -18.31 -1.86
C LYS A 63 -0.90 -17.40 -0.96
N ALA A 64 -0.92 -16.09 -1.22
CA ALA A 64 -1.62 -15.11 -0.40
C ALA A 64 -3.11 -15.01 -0.74
N ASP A 65 -3.94 -14.82 0.28
CA ASP A 65 -5.34 -14.41 0.13
C ASP A 65 -5.43 -12.92 -0.27
N TYR A 66 -4.54 -12.08 0.28
CA TYR A 66 -4.47 -10.65 -0.02
C TYR A 66 -3.05 -10.15 -0.29
N SER A 67 -2.96 -9.15 -1.16
CA SER A 67 -1.79 -8.32 -1.37
C SER A 67 -2.02 -6.94 -0.77
N ILE A 68 -1.17 -6.54 0.19
CA ILE A 68 -1.20 -5.22 0.81
C ILE A 68 -0.05 -4.39 0.25
N LEU A 69 -0.38 -3.32 -0.46
CA LEU A 69 0.57 -2.36 -1.02
C LEU A 69 0.56 -1.11 -0.13
N VAL A 70 1.68 -0.80 0.52
CA VAL A 70 1.80 0.29 1.49
C VAL A 70 2.60 1.45 0.90
N CYS A 71 1.96 2.60 0.83
CA CYS A 71 2.54 3.87 0.43
C CYS A 71 3.04 4.59 1.69
N GLY A 72 4.32 4.43 2.02
CA GLY A 72 4.86 4.80 3.34
C GLY A 72 4.63 6.27 3.74
N ASN A 73 5.00 7.22 2.87
CA ASN A 73 4.89 8.66 3.20
C ASN A 73 3.46 9.15 3.41
N ASP A 74 2.51 8.63 2.63
CA ASP A 74 1.12 9.08 2.71
C ASP A 74 0.35 8.36 3.82
N LEU A 75 1.01 7.42 4.50
CA LEU A 75 0.40 6.53 5.49
C LEU A 75 -0.89 5.95 4.94
N CYS A 76 -0.84 5.39 3.73
CA CYS A 76 -1.98 4.70 3.14
C CYS A 76 -1.58 3.31 2.64
N ALA A 77 -2.56 2.44 2.52
CA ALA A 77 -2.38 1.10 2.00
C ALA A 77 -3.56 0.66 1.14
N PHE A 78 -3.33 -0.35 0.32
CA PHE A 78 -4.35 -0.99 -0.50
C PHE A 78 -4.40 -2.47 -0.16
N LYS A 79 -5.46 -2.95 0.49
CA LYS A 79 -5.67 -4.38 0.76
C LYS A 79 -6.48 -4.98 -0.39
N ILE A 80 -5.78 -5.60 -1.34
CA ILE A 80 -6.38 -6.11 -2.58
C ILE A 80 -6.44 -7.64 -2.52
N PRO A 81 -7.59 -8.27 -2.80
CA PRO A 81 -7.66 -9.72 -2.95
C PRO A 81 -6.66 -10.23 -4.01
N SER A 82 -5.86 -11.23 -3.69
CA SER A 82 -4.81 -11.72 -4.60
C SER A 82 -5.38 -12.27 -5.91
N ASN A 83 -6.61 -12.82 -5.88
CA ASN A 83 -7.30 -13.26 -7.10
C ASN A 83 -7.63 -12.10 -8.05
N VAL A 84 -7.88 -10.89 -7.54
CA VAL A 84 -8.07 -9.68 -8.35
C VAL A 84 -6.73 -9.25 -8.94
N VAL A 85 -5.67 -9.19 -8.15
CA VAL A 85 -4.32 -8.84 -8.62
C VAL A 85 -3.84 -9.79 -9.73
N LYS A 86 -4.12 -11.08 -9.62
CA LYS A 86 -3.78 -12.10 -10.64
C LYS A 86 -4.52 -11.90 -11.97
N GLN A 87 -5.68 -11.23 -11.97
CA GLN A 87 -6.40 -10.88 -13.20
C GLN A 87 -5.79 -9.66 -13.90
N TRP A 88 -4.97 -8.89 -13.19
CA TRP A 88 -4.26 -7.76 -13.78
C TRP A 88 -3.09 -8.29 -14.61
N ASN A 89 -2.96 -7.77 -15.83
CA ASN A 89 -1.92 -8.17 -16.78
C ASN A 89 -0.55 -7.57 -16.42
N LEU A 90 -0.04 -7.87 -15.22
CA LEU A 90 1.16 -7.29 -14.64
C LEU A 90 2.43 -7.74 -15.38
N LYS A 91 3.36 -6.81 -15.60
CA LYS A 91 4.66 -7.11 -16.20
C LYS A 91 5.60 -7.76 -15.18
N VAL A 92 6.15 -8.92 -15.53
CA VAL A 92 7.24 -9.56 -14.78
C VAL A 92 8.58 -8.95 -15.20
N ASP A 93 9.36 -8.52 -14.22
CA ASP A 93 10.77 -8.19 -14.41
C ASP A 93 11.59 -9.48 -14.54
N GLN A 94 12.24 -9.67 -15.69
CA GLN A 94 12.96 -10.91 -16.00
C GLN A 94 14.23 -11.13 -15.15
N ASN A 95 14.78 -10.08 -14.54
CA ASN A 95 15.98 -10.17 -13.71
C ASN A 95 15.63 -10.59 -12.27
N THR A 96 14.47 -10.15 -11.78
CA THR A 96 14.05 -10.36 -10.38
C THR A 96 12.91 -11.35 -10.22
N GLY A 97 12.22 -11.71 -11.31
CA GLY A 97 11.02 -12.57 -11.29
C GLY A 97 9.79 -11.92 -10.64
N ARG A 98 9.86 -10.61 -10.32
CA ARG A 98 8.79 -9.88 -9.60
C ARG A 98 7.87 -9.17 -10.57
N TYR A 99 6.60 -9.04 -10.21
CA TYR A 99 5.69 -8.14 -10.88
C TYR A 99 6.02 -6.70 -10.47
N LEU A 100 6.22 -5.83 -11.45
CA LEU A 100 6.43 -4.41 -11.20
C LEU A 100 5.14 -3.63 -11.43
N THR A 101 4.77 -2.84 -10.44
CA THR A 101 3.63 -1.93 -10.54
C THR A 101 3.94 -0.57 -9.93
N GLU A 102 3.17 0.43 -10.36
CA GLU A 102 3.26 1.81 -9.92
C GLU A 102 1.88 2.23 -9.43
N ILE A 103 1.79 2.79 -8.23
CA ILE A 103 0.59 3.46 -7.73
C ILE A 103 0.82 4.97 -7.78
N GLU A 104 -0.14 5.71 -8.31
CA GLU A 104 -0.15 7.17 -8.29
C GLU A 104 -1.54 7.71 -7.92
N LEU A 105 -1.56 8.89 -7.31
CA LEU A 105 -2.78 9.68 -7.12
C LEU A 105 -2.92 10.62 -8.32
N ASP A 106 -4.02 10.49 -9.06
CA ASP A 106 -4.27 11.34 -10.22
C ASP A 106 -4.83 12.72 -9.82
N LYS A 107 -5.05 13.60 -10.81
CA LYS A 107 -5.55 14.96 -10.57
C LYS A 107 -7.01 15.01 -10.09
N ASN A 108 -7.75 13.91 -10.22
CA ASN A 108 -9.14 13.77 -9.79
C ASN A 108 -9.24 13.09 -8.42
N GLU A 109 -8.10 12.92 -7.72
CA GLU A 109 -8.02 12.22 -6.43
C GLU A 109 -8.35 10.72 -6.53
N ASP A 110 -8.19 10.13 -7.71
CA ASP A 110 -8.28 8.69 -7.92
C ASP A 110 -6.92 8.02 -7.74
N TRP A 111 -6.89 6.93 -6.97
CA TRP A 111 -5.71 6.09 -6.84
C TRP A 111 -5.65 5.11 -8.00
N LEU A 112 -4.60 5.22 -8.80
CA LEU A 112 -4.40 4.45 -10.02
C LEU A 112 -3.24 3.48 -9.85
N LEU A 113 -3.46 2.22 -10.21
CA LEU A 113 -2.43 1.20 -10.33
C LEU A 113 -2.11 0.95 -11.79
N SER A 114 -0.86 1.22 -12.19
CA SER A 114 -0.37 0.97 -13.53
C SER A 114 -0.11 -0.52 -13.75
N ILE A 115 -0.79 -1.09 -14.74
CA ILE A 115 -0.73 -2.52 -15.06
C ILE A 115 0.36 -2.80 -16.12
N LYS A 116 0.69 -1.79 -16.93
CA LYS A 116 1.76 -1.83 -17.94
C LYS A 116 2.54 -0.52 -18.00
N LYS A 117 3.85 -0.57 -17.76
CA LYS A 117 4.81 0.38 -18.37
C LYS A 117 5.22 -0.13 -19.76
N GLY A 118 4.26 -0.25 -20.68
CA GLY A 118 4.50 -0.68 -22.06
C GLY A 118 3.45 -0.10 -23.00
N GLU A 119 3.77 1.06 -23.59
CA GLU A 119 3.12 1.77 -24.72
C GLU A 119 1.59 2.05 -24.70
N ASP A 120 0.75 1.33 -23.96
CA ASP A 120 -0.71 1.47 -23.95
C ASP A 120 -1.29 2.21 -22.72
N GLY A 121 -0.48 2.50 -21.70
CA GLY A 121 -0.85 3.40 -20.59
C GLY A 121 -2.00 2.92 -19.70
N SER A 122 -2.30 1.62 -19.67
CA SER A 122 -3.44 1.08 -18.92
C SER A 122 -3.23 1.11 -17.39
N ALA A 123 -4.22 1.66 -16.69
CA ALA A 123 -4.28 1.74 -15.23
C ALA A 123 -5.64 1.27 -14.70
N VAL A 124 -5.65 0.72 -13.48
CA VAL A 124 -6.87 0.33 -12.74
C VAL A 124 -7.07 1.30 -11.60
N LYS A 125 -8.32 1.76 -11.41
CA LYS A 125 -8.70 2.49 -10.20
C LYS A 125 -8.76 1.51 -9.03
N ILE A 126 -8.08 1.83 -7.93
CA ILE A 126 -7.96 0.96 -6.75
C ILE A 126 -8.54 1.60 -5.47
N ASN A 127 -9.30 2.70 -5.59
CA ASN A 127 -9.89 3.43 -4.47
C ASN A 127 -10.74 2.54 -3.54
N GLU A 128 -11.41 1.51 -4.08
CA GLU A 128 -12.22 0.59 -3.29
C GLU A 128 -11.40 -0.24 -2.27
N TYR A 129 -10.10 -0.39 -2.51
CA TYR A 129 -9.17 -1.11 -1.64
C TYR A 129 -8.41 -0.20 -0.67
N PHE A 130 -8.63 1.12 -0.74
CA PHE A 130 -7.90 2.11 0.02
C PHE A 130 -8.15 2.00 1.52
N ILE A 131 -7.06 2.10 2.29
CA ILE A 131 -7.07 2.16 3.74
C ILE A 131 -6.15 3.31 4.16
N ASN A 132 -6.70 4.23 4.95
CA ASN A 132 -5.91 5.25 5.62
C ASN A 132 -5.22 4.63 6.84
N LEU A 133 -3.89 4.68 6.89
CA LEU A 133 -3.07 4.19 8.01
C LEU A 133 -2.71 5.30 9.00
N LYS A 134 -3.17 6.53 8.81
CA LYS A 134 -3.07 7.58 9.83
C LYS A 134 -3.97 7.21 11.01
N ARG A 135 -3.46 7.45 12.22
CA ARG A 135 -4.24 7.32 13.46
C ARG A 135 -5.13 8.54 13.64
N ASP A 136 -6.17 8.40 14.48
CA ASP A 136 -7.17 9.44 14.69
C ASP A 136 -6.54 10.77 15.16
N ASP A 137 -5.50 10.73 15.98
CA ASP A 137 -4.76 11.90 16.46
C ASP A 137 -3.99 12.63 15.35
N GLU A 138 -3.48 11.89 14.36
CA GLU A 138 -2.81 12.44 13.17
C GLU A 138 -3.83 13.10 12.22
N ILE A 139 -5.01 12.50 12.07
CA ILE A 139 -6.10 13.03 11.24
C ILE A 139 -6.64 14.34 11.83
N ILE A 140 -6.91 14.37 13.14
CA ILE A 140 -7.41 15.57 13.83
C ILE A 140 -6.40 16.71 13.70
N SER A 141 -5.11 16.41 13.84
CA SER A 141 -4.04 17.40 13.71
C SER A 141 -4.00 18.05 12.33
N GLU A 142 -4.15 17.27 11.24
CA GLU A 142 -4.20 17.81 9.87
C GLU A 142 -5.42 18.71 9.64
N VAL A 143 -6.59 18.31 10.13
CA VAL A 143 -7.82 19.10 10.02
C VAL A 143 -7.68 20.41 10.78
N MET A 144 -7.11 20.40 11.99
CA MET A 144 -6.87 21.60 12.79
C MET A 144 -5.87 22.55 12.12
N VAL A 145 -4.76 22.02 11.58
CA VAL A 145 -3.78 22.83 10.83
C VAL A 145 -4.43 23.45 9.59
N THR A 146 -5.23 22.69 8.87
CA THR A 146 -5.92 23.16 7.65
C THR A 146 -6.92 24.28 7.99
N ARG A 147 -7.72 24.11 9.06
CA ARG A 147 -8.66 25.15 9.51
C ARG A 147 -7.96 26.43 9.95
N LYS A 148 -6.83 26.31 10.66
CA LYS A 148 -6.02 27.45 11.08
C LYS A 148 -5.42 28.21 9.90
N ILE A 149 -4.92 27.50 8.88
CA ILE A 149 -4.38 28.11 7.65
C ILE A 149 -5.49 28.81 6.85
N LEU A 150 -6.68 28.20 6.78
CA LEU A 150 -7.83 28.76 6.07
C LEU A 150 -8.59 29.84 6.87
N GLY A 151 -8.13 30.16 8.09
CA GLY A 151 -8.77 31.18 8.94
C GLY A 151 -10.19 30.84 9.36
N LEU A 152 -10.53 29.55 9.42
CA LEU A 152 -11.87 29.03 9.77
C LEU A 152 -12.07 28.87 11.28
N ASP A 153 -11.04 29.16 12.10
CA ASP A 153 -11.12 29.18 13.57
C ASP A 153 -11.69 30.52 14.10
N LYS A 154 -12.81 30.98 13.54
CA LYS A 154 -13.54 32.14 14.07
C LYS A 154 -14.90 31.69 14.58
N ASP A 155 -14.98 31.54 15.91
CA ASP A 155 -16.22 31.73 16.68
C ASP A 155 -16.76 33.16 16.50
#